data_AF-A0A2H0ITK7-F1
#
_entry.id   AF-A0A2H0ITK7-F1
#
_cell.length_a   1.000
_cell.length_b   1.000
_cell.length_c   1.000
_cell.angle_alpha   90.00
_cell.angle_beta   90.00
_cell.angle_gamma   90.00
#
_symmetry.space_group_name_H-M   'P 1'
#
loop_
_entity.id
_entity.type
_entity.pdbx_description
1 polymer ?
#
loop_
_entity_poly.entity_id
_entity_poly.type
_entity_poly.pdbx_seq_one_letter_code
_entity_poly.pdbx_strand_id
1 'polypeptide(L)'
;MFGLFKKKPKEKQPPKLLDLNGNPIVEGSIVTSLRYDLGDCKVELEGLDYFYVSIEKGERVSYVRMVDAITENQKVILKRD
;
A
#
# COMPACT_ATOMS: atom_id res chain seq x y z
N MET A 1 -9.07 -3.80 -44.01
CA MET A 1 -8.07 -4.65 -43.30
C MET A 1 -7.87 -4.06 -41.91
N PHE A 2 -8.48 -4.64 -40.87
CA PHE A 2 -8.36 -4.16 -39.49
C PHE A 2 -7.20 -4.87 -38.80
N GLY A 3 -6.18 -4.12 -38.38
CA GLY A 3 -5.02 -4.65 -37.68
C GLY A 3 -5.37 -5.17 -36.29
N LEU A 4 -5.39 -6.49 -36.12
CA LEU A 4 -5.51 -7.16 -34.83
C LEU A 4 -4.19 -7.02 -34.05
N PHE A 5 -4.02 -5.92 -33.32
CA PHE A 5 -3.03 -5.86 -32.25
C PHE A 5 -3.48 -6.77 -31.09
N LYS A 6 -2.91 -7.98 -31.02
CA LYS A 6 -3.03 -8.82 -29.83
C LYS A 6 -2.41 -8.09 -28.63
N LYS A 7 -3.23 -7.67 -27.66
CA LYS A 7 -2.73 -7.14 -26.39
C LYS A 7 -1.84 -8.20 -25.74
N LYS A 8 -0.58 -7.84 -25.47
CA LYS A 8 0.32 -8.69 -24.67
C LYS A 8 -0.34 -8.95 -23.31
N PRO A 9 -0.23 -10.17 -22.75
CA PRO A 9 -0.73 -10.45 -21.42
C PRO A 9 -0.08 -9.48 -20.43
N LYS A 10 -0.89 -8.76 -19.66
CA LYS A 10 -0.38 -7.89 -18.58
C LYS A 10 0.11 -8.79 -17.46
N GLU A 11 1.39 -8.69 -17.14
CA GLU A 11 1.93 -9.23 -15.90
C GLU A 11 1.20 -8.58 -14.71
N LYS A 12 0.89 -9.38 -13.69
CA LYS A 12 0.25 -8.87 -12.49
C LYS A 12 1.24 -7.97 -11.75
N GLN A 13 0.80 -6.77 -11.39
CA GLN A 13 1.57 -5.80 -10.62
C GLN A 13 0.92 -5.59 -9.26
N PRO A 14 1.70 -5.26 -8.22
CA PRO A 14 1.14 -4.90 -6.93
C PRO A 14 0.26 -3.64 -7.04
N PRO A 15 -0.71 -3.46 -6.14
CA PRO A 15 -1.61 -2.31 -6.19
C PRO A 15 -0.84 -1.01 -5.92
N LYS A 16 -1.29 0.10 -6.49
CA LYS A 16 -0.73 1.41 -6.15
C LYS A 16 -1.38 1.90 -4.87
N LEU A 17 -0.57 2.13 -3.84
CA LEU A 17 -1.04 2.65 -2.57
C LEU A 17 -0.76 4.14 -2.47
N LEU A 18 -1.75 4.88 -1.97
CA LEU A 18 -1.62 6.28 -1.60
C LEU A 18 -1.92 6.42 -0.11
N ASP A 19 -1.22 7.32 0.57
CA ASP A 19 -1.54 7.73 1.93
C ASP A 19 -2.82 8.58 1.96
N LEU A 20 -3.27 8.99 3.15
CA LEU A 20 -4.48 9.78 3.30
C LEU A 20 -4.42 11.12 2.52
N ASN A 21 -3.23 11.65 2.29
CA ASN A 21 -2.97 12.91 1.58
C ASN A 21 -2.70 12.71 0.09
N GLY A 22 -2.80 11.49 -0.44
CA GLY A 22 -2.53 11.19 -1.84
C GLY A 22 -1.05 11.02 -2.18
N ASN A 23 -0.16 10.92 -1.19
CA ASN A 23 1.26 10.62 -1.44
C ASN A 23 1.44 9.13 -1.76
N PRO A 24 2.25 8.77 -2.77
CA PRO A 24 2.51 7.37 -3.09
C PRO A 24 3.27 6.67 -1.97
N ILE A 25 2.81 5.48 -1.62
CA ILE A 25 3.45 4.57 -0.67
C ILE A 25 4.05 3.41 -1.46
N VAL A 26 5.29 3.07 -1.15
CA VAL A 26 6.02 1.96 -1.77
C VAL A 26 6.63 1.07 -0.69
N GLU A 27 7.18 -0.07 -1.10
CA GLU A 27 7.95 -0.93 -0.20
C GLU A 27 9.11 -0.13 0.43
N GLY A 28 9.32 -0.32 1.73
CA GLY A 28 10.33 0.37 2.52
C GLY A 28 9.90 1.74 3.05
N SER A 29 8.77 2.31 2.60
CA SER A 29 8.24 3.55 3.17
C SER A 29 7.97 3.42 4.68
N ILE A 30 8.25 4.48 5.42
CA ILE A 30 7.84 4.62 6.82
C ILE A 30 6.56 5.45 6.86
N VAL A 31 5.54 4.93 7.54
CA VAL A 31 4.23 5.58 7.65
C VAL A 31 3.75 5.54 9.09
N THR A 32 2.97 6.53 9.50
CA THR A 32 2.24 6.47 10.76
C THR A 32 0.85 5.89 10.50
N SER A 33 0.51 4.80 11.19
CA SER A 33 -0.79 4.15 11.09
C SER A 33 -1.88 4.96 11.79
N LEU A 34 -3.05 5.10 11.15
CA LEU A 34 -4.26 5.69 11.75
C LEU A 34 -5.28 4.63 12.16
N ARG A 35 -4.91 3.34 12.12
CA ARG A 35 -5.75 2.21 12.54
C ARG A 35 -5.00 1.25 13.46
N TYR A 36 -5.78 0.52 14.24
CA TYR A 36 -5.32 -0.61 15.06
C TYR A 36 -4.20 -0.29 16.06
N ASP A 37 -3.98 0.99 16.39
CA ASP A 37 -2.94 1.42 17.34
C ASP A 37 -1.54 0.84 17.04
N LEU A 38 -1.17 0.78 15.75
CA LEU A 38 0.12 0.20 15.32
C LEU A 38 1.30 1.17 15.46
N GLY A 39 1.05 2.47 15.68
CA GLY A 39 2.08 3.49 15.69
C GLY A 39 2.76 3.67 14.33
N ASP A 40 4.07 3.83 14.34
CA ASP A 40 4.87 3.88 13.11
C ASP A 40 5.09 2.49 12.53
N CYS A 41 4.92 2.38 11.22
CA CYS A 41 5.02 1.15 10.47
C CYS A 41 6.02 1.26 9.33
N LYS A 42 6.74 0.17 9.08
CA LYS A 42 7.44 -0.07 7.82
C LYS A 42 6.51 -0.78 6.85
N VAL A 43 6.52 -0.34 5.60
CA VAL A 43 5.77 -0.98 4.52
C VAL A 43 6.61 -2.10 3.91
N GLU A 44 6.06 -3.30 3.86
CA GLU A 44 6.67 -4.48 3.26
C GLU A 44 5.81 -5.00 2.10
N LEU A 45 6.44 -5.58 1.09
CA LEU A 45 5.78 -6.22 -0.04
C LEU A 45 6.11 -7.71 -0.05
N GLU A 46 5.08 -8.56 0.07
CA GLU A 46 5.24 -10.02 -0.04
C GLU A 46 4.46 -10.49 -1.27
N GLY A 47 5.18 -10.89 -2.33
CA GLY A 47 4.58 -11.21 -3.61
C GLY A 47 3.94 -9.99 -4.27
N LEU A 48 2.61 -9.86 -4.17
CA LEU A 48 1.85 -8.73 -4.72
C LEU A 48 1.05 -7.98 -3.66
N ASP A 49 1.17 -8.39 -2.39
CA ASP A 49 0.39 -7.84 -1.29
C ASP A 49 1.28 -7.01 -0.36
N TYR A 50 0.80 -5.82 -0.02
CA TYR A 50 1.46 -4.94 0.92
C TYR A 50 1.04 -5.22 2.37
N PHE A 51 1.98 -5.01 3.27
CA PHE A 51 1.79 -5.13 4.70
C PHE A 51 2.40 -3.95 5.43
N TYR A 52 1.74 -3.53 6.50
CA TYR A 52 2.27 -2.57 7.46
C TYR A 52 2.74 -3.35 8.67
N VAL A 53 4.02 -3.22 9.00
CA VAL A 53 4.64 -3.85 10.16
C VAL A 53 4.97 -2.76 11.17
N SER A 54 4.33 -2.78 12.34
CA SER A 54 4.62 -1.88 13.45
C SER A 54 6.08 -2.01 13.86
N ILE A 55 6.79 -0.89 13.92
CA ILE A 55 8.19 -0.84 14.33
C ILE A 55 8.32 -1.15 15.84
N GLU A 56 7.37 -0.68 16.65
CA GLU A 56 7.42 -0.86 18.10
C GLU A 56 6.97 -2.25 18.54
N LYS A 57 5.85 -2.74 17.98
CA LYS A 57 5.20 -3.97 18.44
C LYS A 57 5.50 -5.19 17.57
N GLY A 58 5.99 -4.99 16.34
CA GLY A 58 6.16 -6.05 15.34
C GLY A 58 4.83 -6.59 14.77
N GLU A 59 3.70 -5.99 15.14
CA GLU A 59 2.38 -6.38 14.63
C GLU A 59 2.27 -6.12 13.13
N ARG A 60 1.73 -7.09 12.40
CA ARG A 60 1.62 -7.08 10.94
C ARG A 60 0.16 -7.03 10.48
N VAL A 61 -0.17 -6.06 9.63
CA VAL A 61 -1.53 -5.88 9.09
C VAL A 61 -1.50 -5.72 7.57
N SER A 62 -2.36 -6.47 6.88
CA SER A 62 -2.53 -6.38 5.43
C SER A 62 -3.13 -5.03 5.00
N TYR A 63 -2.66 -4.49 3.88
CA TYR A 63 -3.14 -3.21 3.34
C TYR A 63 -4.66 -3.17 3.09
N VAL A 64 -5.29 -4.32 2.77
CA VAL A 64 -6.74 -4.41 2.56
C VAL A 64 -7.52 -3.95 3.79
N ARG A 65 -6.98 -4.20 4.99
CA ARG A 65 -7.57 -3.77 6.27
C ARG A 65 -7.34 -2.28 6.58
N MET A 66 -6.57 -1.59 5.75
CA MET A 66 -6.15 -0.20 5.95
C MET A 66 -6.80 0.77 4.96
N VAL A 67 -7.50 0.26 3.94
CA VAL A 67 -8.20 1.08 2.93
C VAL A 67 -9.34 1.88 3.57
N ASP A 68 -9.44 3.15 3.19
CA ASP A 68 -10.62 3.98 3.40
C ASP A 68 -11.70 3.64 2.37
N ALA A 69 -12.94 3.42 2.82
CA ALA A 69 -14.02 2.99 1.94
C ALA A 69 -14.55 4.09 1.01
N ILE A 70 -14.27 5.38 1.29
CA ILE A 70 -14.75 6.52 0.50
C ILE A 70 -13.70 6.96 -0.51
N THR A 71 -12.43 7.04 -0.10
CA THR A 71 -11.35 7.57 -0.95
C THR A 71 -10.44 6.51 -1.55
N GLU A 72 -10.55 5.25 -1.13
CA GLU A 72 -9.65 4.14 -1.50
C GLU A 72 -8.18 4.32 -1.05
N ASN A 73 -7.83 5.49 -0.49
CA ASN A 73 -6.53 5.75 0.09
C ASN A 73 -6.32 4.93 1.37
N GLN A 74 -5.06 4.73 1.72
CA GLN A 74 -4.67 4.04 2.94
C GLN A 74 -4.85 4.97 4.15
N LYS A 75 -5.37 4.42 5.25
CA LYS A 75 -5.47 5.09 6.56
C LYS A 75 -4.12 5.16 7.27
N VAL A 76 -3.16 5.78 6.59
CA VAL A 76 -1.81 6.04 7.07
C VAL A 76 -1.36 7.42 6.57
N ILE A 77 -0.32 7.97 7.20
CA ILE A 77 0.35 9.19 6.77
C ILE A 77 1.80 8.85 6.44
N LEU A 78 2.27 9.20 5.25
CA LEU A 78 3.66 8.99 4.87
C LEU A 78 4.58 9.89 5.72
N LYS A 79 5.56 9.30 6.40
CA LYS A 79 6.65 10.07 7.01
C LYS A 79 7.65 10.43 5.93
N ARG A 80 7.93 11.72 5.80
CA ARG A 80 9.05 12.22 5.01
C ARG A 80 10.24 12.36 5.95
N ASP A 81 11.39 11.86 5.53
CA ASP A 81 12.67 12.16 6.18
C ASP A 81 12.99 13.66 6.10
#